data_AF-A0A2H0WPM6-F1
#
_entry.id   AF-A0A2H0WPM6-F1
#
_cell.length_a   1.000
_cell.length_b   1.000
_cell.length_c   1.000
_cell.angle_alpha   90.00
_cell.angle_beta   90.00
_cell.angle_gamma   90.00
#
_symmetry.space_group_name_H-M   'P 1'
#
loop_
_entity.id
_entity.type
_entity.pdbx_description
1 polymer ?
#
loop_
_entity_poly.entity_id
_entity_poly.type
_entity_poly.pdbx_seq_one_letter_code
_entity_poly.pdbx_strand_id
1 'polypeptide(L)'
;MSVVNKKVFILGAGQIGEACALRLMPESPESIVIHCLTKEETNLAIKNIKQAYPKSAVKLYSSWGNALVTKGLLLVDKKDLTTNPKHSKELINH
;
A
#
# COMPACT_ATOMS: atom_id res chain seq x y z
N MET A 1 -13.40 -8.87 -14.23
CA MET A 1 -13.49 -7.40 -14.06
C MET A 1 -12.28 -6.79 -14.75
N SER A 2 -12.45 -5.82 -15.67
CA SER A 2 -11.33 -5.24 -16.41
C SER A 2 -10.65 -4.13 -15.61
N VAL A 3 -9.31 -4.14 -15.55
CA VAL A 3 -8.49 -3.09 -14.90
C VAL A 3 -7.79 -2.17 -15.89
N VAL A 4 -8.04 -2.34 -17.20
CA VAL A 4 -7.45 -1.52 -18.26
C VAL A 4 -7.78 -0.05 -18.02
N ASN A 5 -6.76 0.82 -18.05
CA ASN A 5 -6.89 2.26 -17.78
C ASN A 5 -7.54 2.59 -16.41
N LYS A 6 -7.46 1.69 -15.44
CA LYS A 6 -7.90 1.95 -14.05
C LYS A 6 -6.70 2.20 -13.15
N LYS A 7 -6.97 2.88 -12.03
CA LYS A 7 -6.02 3.02 -10.93
C LYS A 7 -6.26 1.89 -9.94
N VAL A 8 -5.21 1.14 -9.65
CA VAL A 8 -5.25 0.02 -8.70
C VAL A 8 -4.52 0.41 -7.42
N PHE A 9 -5.14 0.15 -6.29
CA PHE A 9 -4.53 0.30 -4.97
C PHE A 9 -4.34 -1.08 -4.36
N ILE A 10 -3.10 -1.41 -3.97
CA ILE A 10 -2.73 -2.68 -3.35
C ILE A 10 -2.30 -2.39 -1.92
N LEU A 11 -3.04 -2.95 -0.96
CA LEU A 11 -2.69 -2.91 0.45
C LEU A 11 -1.82 -4.13 0.81
N GLY A 12 -0.56 -3.87 1.14
CA GLY A 12 0.48 -4.87 1.38
C GLY A 12 1.55 -4.86 0.29
N ALA A 13 2.83 -4.83 0.72
CA ALA A 13 3.99 -4.86 -0.17
C ALA A 13 4.80 -6.17 -0.05
N GLY A 14 4.27 -7.17 0.66
CA GLY A 14 4.87 -8.50 0.73
C GLY A 14 4.58 -9.36 -0.51
N GLN A 15 4.85 -10.65 -0.40
CA GLN A 15 4.74 -11.61 -1.52
C GLN A 15 3.39 -11.58 -2.24
N ILE A 16 2.28 -11.50 -1.51
CA ILE A 16 0.94 -11.49 -2.11
C ILE A 16 0.68 -10.18 -2.86
N GLY A 17 0.99 -9.04 -2.24
CA GLY A 17 0.80 -7.73 -2.88
C GLY A 17 1.65 -7.58 -4.15
N GLU A 18 2.88 -8.06 -4.11
CA GLU A 18 3.76 -8.11 -5.27
C GLU A 18 3.21 -9.05 -6.36
N ALA A 19 2.78 -10.26 -6.01
CA ALA A 19 2.19 -11.21 -6.95
C ALA A 19 0.93 -10.65 -7.62
N CYS A 20 0.06 -9.96 -6.86
CA CYS A 20 -1.09 -9.24 -7.41
C CYS A 20 -0.65 -8.17 -8.42
N ALA A 21 0.34 -7.34 -8.07
CA ALA A 21 0.84 -6.31 -8.97
C ALA A 21 1.39 -6.93 -10.27
N LEU A 22 2.26 -7.94 -10.16
CA LEU A 22 2.85 -8.65 -11.29
C LEU A 22 1.81 -9.30 -12.20
N ARG A 23 0.71 -9.83 -11.63
CA ARG A 23 -0.41 -10.42 -12.39
C ARG A 23 -1.24 -9.36 -13.12
N LEU A 24 -1.32 -8.15 -12.58
CA LEU A 24 -2.08 -7.03 -13.17
C LEU A 24 -1.28 -6.25 -14.20
N MET A 25 0.06 -6.27 -14.15
CA MET A 25 0.92 -5.55 -15.09
C MET A 25 0.58 -5.82 -16.57
N PRO A 26 0.36 -7.07 -17.03
CA PRO A 26 -0.03 -7.35 -18.42
C PRO A 26 -1.39 -6.75 -18.82
N GLU A 27 -2.30 -6.56 -17.86
CA GLU A 27 -3.61 -5.96 -18.09
C GLU A 27 -3.54 -4.44 -18.28
N SER A 28 -2.34 -3.85 -18.17
CA SER A 28 -2.04 -2.44 -18.48
C SER A 28 -2.98 -1.45 -17.78
N PRO A 29 -3.05 -1.47 -16.43
CA PRO A 29 -3.74 -0.42 -15.68
C PRO A 29 -3.07 0.95 -15.90
N GLU A 30 -3.81 2.04 -15.64
CA GLU A 30 -3.25 3.40 -15.70
C GLU A 30 -2.12 3.56 -14.67
N SER A 31 -2.36 3.05 -13.46
CA SER A 31 -1.39 3.08 -12.38
C SER A 31 -1.63 2.02 -11.32
N ILE A 32 -0.56 1.59 -10.65
CA ILE A 32 -0.62 0.78 -9.44
C ILE A 32 0.05 1.55 -8.29
N VAL A 33 -0.68 1.70 -7.19
CA VAL A 33 -0.17 2.22 -5.92
C VAL A 33 0.00 1.04 -4.98
N ILE A 34 1.21 0.83 -4.46
CA ILE A 34 1.48 -0.17 -3.43
C ILE A 34 1.61 0.56 -2.09
N HIS A 35 0.79 0.17 -1.13
CA HIS A 35 0.77 0.74 0.21
C HIS A 35 1.15 -0.28 1.29
N CYS A 36 2.04 0.10 2.21
CA CYS A 36 2.35 -0.71 3.38
C CYS A 36 2.77 0.17 4.56
N LEU A 37 3.06 -0.44 5.71
CA LEU A 37 3.44 0.33 6.89
C LEU A 37 4.79 1.02 6.72
N THR A 38 5.74 0.36 6.04
CA THR A 38 7.10 0.88 5.88
C THR A 38 7.39 1.35 4.46
N LYS A 39 8.28 2.33 4.36
CA LYS A 39 8.75 2.86 3.08
C LYS A 39 9.65 1.86 2.36
N GLU A 40 10.40 1.10 3.13
CA GLU A 40 11.38 0.13 2.66
C GLU A 40 10.68 -1.01 1.89
N GLU A 41 9.62 -1.57 2.46
CA GLU A 41 8.85 -2.65 1.82
C GLU A 41 8.21 -2.18 0.51
N THR A 42 7.58 -1.00 0.51
CA THR A 42 6.90 -0.46 -0.66
C THR A 42 7.88 -0.13 -1.79
N ASN A 43 9.05 0.43 -1.46
CA ASN A 43 10.09 0.68 -2.45
C ASN A 43 10.71 -0.60 -2.99
N LEU A 44 10.90 -1.62 -2.16
CA LEU A 44 11.39 -2.93 -2.60
C LEU A 44 10.43 -3.58 -3.59
N ALA A 45 9.13 -3.64 -3.27
CA ALA A 45 8.12 -4.18 -4.17
C ALA A 45 8.08 -3.42 -5.52
N ILE A 46 8.09 -2.09 -5.47
CA ILE A 46 8.12 -1.26 -6.69
C ILE A 46 9.39 -1.53 -7.52
N LYS A 47 10.55 -1.70 -6.88
CA LYS A 47 11.80 -2.05 -7.55
C LYS A 47 11.68 -3.40 -8.25
N ASN A 48 11.16 -4.42 -7.58
CA ASN A 48 11.01 -5.76 -8.15
C ASN A 48 10.07 -5.74 -9.38
N ILE A 49 8.94 -5.03 -9.28
CA ILE A 49 7.98 -4.91 -10.39
C ILE A 49 8.61 -4.17 -11.57
N LYS A 50 9.35 -3.08 -11.33
CA LYS A 50 10.09 -2.36 -12.38
C LYS A 50 11.14 -3.24 -13.06
N GLN A 51 11.82 -4.11 -12.30
CA GLN A 51 12.78 -5.07 -12.86
C GLN A 51 12.09 -6.12 -13.74
N ALA A 52 10.91 -6.61 -13.33
CA ALA A 52 10.12 -7.55 -14.12
C ALA A 52 9.52 -6.91 -15.39
N TYR A 53 9.18 -5.61 -15.35
CA TYR A 53 8.53 -4.89 -16.44
C TYR A 53 9.20 -3.54 -16.76
N PRO A 54 10.46 -3.54 -17.23
CA PRO A 54 11.28 -2.32 -17.36
C PRO A 54 10.79 -1.33 -18.42
N LYS A 55 9.95 -1.80 -19.36
CA LYS A 55 9.40 -1.00 -20.47
C LYS A 55 7.90 -0.73 -20.33
N SER A 56 7.30 -1.05 -19.17
CA SER A 56 5.87 -0.84 -18.98
C SER A 56 5.52 0.65 -18.90
N ALA A 57 4.39 1.01 -19.50
CA ALA A 57 3.80 2.35 -19.40
C ALA A 57 2.98 2.54 -18.10
N VAL A 58 2.73 1.46 -17.34
CA VAL A 58 1.99 1.49 -16.08
C VAL A 58 2.75 2.35 -15.06
N LYS A 59 2.09 3.37 -14.52
CA LYS A 59 2.69 4.23 -13.48
C LYS A 59 2.70 3.50 -12.14
N LEU A 60 3.86 3.40 -11.51
CA LEU A 60 4.05 2.71 -10.23
C LEU A 60 4.38 3.70 -9.13
N TYR A 61 3.61 3.66 -8.04
CA TYR A 61 3.77 4.55 -6.89
C TYR A 61 3.98 3.75 -5.60
N SER A 62 4.97 4.14 -4.81
CA SER A 62 5.06 3.72 -3.41
C SER A 62 4.28 4.69 -2.53
N SER A 63 3.52 4.13 -1.60
CA SER A 63 2.81 4.84 -0.53
C SER A 63 3.08 4.10 0.77
N TRP A 64 3.25 4.80 1.89
CA TRP A 64 3.49 4.13 3.16
C TRP A 64 2.92 4.89 4.34
N GLY A 65 2.78 4.19 5.47
CA GLY A 65 2.24 4.72 6.72
C GLY A 65 1.04 3.90 7.21
N ASN A 66 0.37 4.39 8.24
CA ASN A 66 -0.84 3.75 8.72
C ASN A 66 -2.06 4.28 7.96
N ALA A 67 -2.50 3.57 6.93
CA ALA A 67 -3.68 3.93 6.13
C ALA A 67 -5.01 3.94 6.93
N LEU A 68 -5.05 3.26 8.08
CA LEU A 68 -6.25 3.09 8.89
C LEU A 68 -6.32 4.03 10.10
N VAL A 69 -5.29 4.83 10.33
CA VAL A 69 -5.28 5.83 11.40
C VAL A 69 -5.88 7.13 10.89
N THR A 70 -6.98 7.55 11.50
CA THR A 70 -7.62 8.84 11.23
C THR A 70 -6.66 10.00 11.56
N LYS A 71 -6.77 11.12 10.82
CA LYS A 71 -5.83 12.26 10.92
C LYS A 71 -5.60 12.77 12.36
N GLY A 72 -6.58 12.62 13.25
CA GLY A 72 -6.49 13.04 14.65
C GLY A 72 -5.54 12.20 15.51
N LEU A 73 -5.20 10.99 15.07
CA LEU A 73 -4.35 10.05 15.80
C LEU A 73 -2.93 9.92 15.22
N LEU A 74 -2.63 10.63 14.12
CA LEU A 74 -1.32 10.61 13.44
C LEU A 74 -0.17 11.17 14.32
N LEU A 75 -0.49 11.99 15.31
CA LEU A 75 0.47 12.61 16.22
C LEU A 75 0.55 11.91 17.59
N VAL A 76 -0.28 10.88 17.81
CA VAL A 76 -0.30 10.15 19.08
C VAL A 76 0.83 9.14 19.07
N ASP A 77 1.61 9.10 20.14
CA ASP A 77 2.71 8.15 20.29
C ASP A 77 2.18 6.71 20.21
N LYS A 78 2.93 5.80 19.57
CA LYS A 78 2.55 4.38 19.45
C LYS A 78 2.28 3.72 20.79
N LYS A 79 2.99 4.12 21.85
CA LYS A 79 2.75 3.60 23.20
C LYS A 79 1.41 4.10 23.73
N ASP A 80 1.06 5.35 23.49
CA ASP A 80 -0.23 5.91 23.92
C ASP A 80 -1.41 5.31 23.15
N LEU A 81 -1.25 5.01 21.86
CA LEU A 81 -2.31 4.36 21.06
C LEU A 81 -2.70 2.96 21.59
N THR A 82 -1.74 2.24 22.18
CA THR A 82 -1.95 0.86 22.65
C THR A 82 -2.22 0.76 24.15
N THR A 83 -1.83 1.76 24.94
CA THR A 83 -2.00 1.76 26.40
C THR A 83 -3.16 2.62 26.89
N ASN A 84 -3.65 3.58 26.09
CA ASN A 84 -4.78 4.41 26.46
C ASN A 84 -6.12 3.74 26.05
N PRO A 85 -7.00 3.39 27.02
CA PRO A 85 -8.27 2.71 26.73
C PRO A 85 -9.23 3.49 25.83
N LYS A 86 -9.10 4.83 25.75
CA LYS A 86 -9.91 5.65 24.83
C LYS A 86 -9.49 5.45 23.37
N HIS A 87 -8.19 5.47 23.08
CA HIS A 87 -7.67 5.34 21.71
C HIS A 87 -7.66 3.89 21.23
N SER A 88 -7.47 2.93 22.13
CA SER A 88 -7.63 1.50 21.83
C SER A 88 -9.02 1.17 21.29
N LYS A 89 -10.09 1.79 21.83
CA LYS A 89 -11.46 1.61 21.33
C LYS A 89 -11.69 2.23 19.96
N GLU A 90 -11.00 3.32 19.64
CA GLU A 90 -11.05 3.96 18.31
C GLU A 90 -10.36 3.11 17.23
N LEU A 91 -9.40 2.25 17.62
CA LEU A 91 -8.72 1.32 16.71
C LEU A 91 -9.51 0.04 16.41
N ILE A 92 -10.40 -0.38 17.30
CA ILE A 92 -11.12 -1.68 17.21
C ILE A 92 -12.51 -1.55 16.57
N ASN A 93 -13.12 -0.36 16.58
CA ASN A 93 -14.49 -0.13 16.11
C ASN A 93 -14.59 0.39 14.66
N HIS A 94 -13.59 0.11 13.82
CA HIS A 94 -13.61 0.44 12.39
C HIS A 94 -13.67 -0.80 11.51
#